data_AF-A0A3N5SPC1-F1
#
_entry.id   AF-A0A3N5SPC1-F1
#
_cell.length_a   1.000
_cell.length_b   1.000
_cell.length_c   1.000
_cell.angle_alpha   90.00
_cell.angle_beta   90.00
_cell.angle_gamma   90.00
#
_symmetry.space_group_name_H-M   'P 1'
#
loop_
_entity.id
_entity.type
_entity.pdbx_description
1 polymer ?
#
loop_
_entity_poly.entity_id
_entity_poly.type
_entity_poly.pdbx_seq_one_letter_code
_entity_poly.pdbx_strand_id
1 'polypeptide(L)' 'MMKTQQEKLKLKIVKIIKRSGLPVRTQYLTERVRLPEHVVMNDLLTEMVAEKRLSRSYTLLSNGDPDCTYDVIV' A
#
# COMPACT_ATOMS: atom_id res chain seq x y z
N MET A 1 -4.82 20.66 9.43
CA MET A 1 -4.15 20.64 8.11
C MET A 1 -3.43 19.33 7.76
N MET A 2 -3.18 18.39 8.69
CA MET A 2 -2.52 17.09 8.40
C MET A 2 -3.36 16.09 7.60
N LYS A 3 -4.70 16.04 7.79
CA LYS A 3 -5.59 15.08 7.09
C LYS A 3 -5.46 15.13 5.56
N THR A 4 -5.22 16.31 4.98
CA THR A 4 -5.08 16.46 3.53
C THR A 4 -3.77 15.94 2.96
N GLN A 5 -2.68 15.90 3.73
CA GLN A 5 -1.41 15.35 3.26
C GLN A 5 -1.42 13.82 3.26
N GLN A 6 -1.92 13.21 4.35
CA GLN A 6 -2.10 11.77 4.44
C GLN A 6 -3.07 11.26 3.37
N GLU A 7 -4.17 11.97 3.14
CA GLU A 7 -5.13 11.61 2.09
C GLU A 7 -4.52 11.70 0.68
N LYS A 8 -3.70 12.72 0.39
CA LYS A 8 -2.92 12.79 -0.85
C LYS A 8 -1.96 11.62 -1.01
N LEU A 9 -1.36 11.17 0.08
CA LEU A 9 -0.44 10.03 0.09
C LEU A 9 -1.19 8.71 -0.19
N LYS A 10 -2.34 8.48 0.43
CA LYS A 10 -3.23 7.35 0.13
C LYS A 10 -3.65 7.34 -1.33
N LEU A 11 -4.08 8.48 -1.88
CA LEU A 11 -4.42 8.60 -3.30
C LEU A 11 -3.23 8.31 -4.22
N LYS A 12 -2.01 8.70 -3.83
CA LYS A 12 -0.79 8.38 -4.58
C LYS A 12 -0.52 6.88 -4.59
N ILE A 13 -0.67 6.20 -3.45
CA ILE A 13 -0.54 4.73 -3.34
C ILE A 13 -1.55 4.05 -4.26
N VAL A 14 -2.83 4.42 -4.20
CA VAL A 14 -3.88 3.87 -5.09
C VAL A 14 -3.48 4.02 -6.56
N LYS A 15 -2.98 5.19 -6.97
CA LYS A 15 -2.53 5.41 -8.36
C LYS A 15 -1.35 4.52 -8.75
N ILE A 16 -0.41 4.26 -7.84
CA ILE A 16 0.74 3.40 -8.10
C ILE A 16 0.29 1.95 -8.29
N ILE A 17 -0.59 1.45 -7.43
CA ILE A 17 -1.14 0.09 -7.53
C ILE A 17 -1.90 -0.06 -8.86
N LYS A 18 -2.84 0.85 -9.16
CA LYS A 18 -3.60 0.83 -10.43
C LYS A 18 -2.69 0.83 -11.66
N ARG A 19 -1.61 1.63 -11.64
CA ARG A 19 -0.66 1.71 -12.76
C ARG A 19 0.19 0.45 -12.92
N SER A 20 0.41 -0.31 -11.84
CA SER A 20 1.16 -1.57 -11.93
C SER A 20 0.36 -2.68 -12.61
N GLY A 21 -0.98 -2.58 -12.59
CA GLY A 21 -1.88 -3.57 -13.19
C GLY A 21 -1.92 -4.92 -12.49
N LEU A 22 -1.21 -5.09 -11.36
CA LEU A 22 -1.10 -6.32 -10.59
C LEU A 22 -1.12 -6.00 -9.08
N PRO A 23 -1.48 -6.95 -8.21
CA PRO A 23 -1.27 -6.81 -6.77
C PRO A 23 0.21 -6.55 -6.46
N VAL A 24 0.50 -5.58 -5.60
CA VAL A 24 1.87 -5.16 -5.29
C VAL A 24 2.25 -5.42 -3.85
N ARG A 25 3.54 -5.67 -3.62
CA ARG A 25 4.10 -5.84 -2.27
C ARG A 25 4.37 -4.52 -1.59
N THR A 26 4.48 -4.53 -0.25
CA THR A 26 4.89 -3.35 0.53
C THR A 26 6.21 -2.78 0.02
N GLN A 27 7.21 -3.63 -0.25
CA GLN A 27 8.52 -3.18 -0.73
C GLN A 27 8.43 -2.36 -2.02
N TYR A 28 7.62 -2.81 -2.99
CA TYR A 28 7.39 -2.10 -4.24
C TYR A 28 6.84 -0.68 -4.02
N LEU A 29 5.97 -0.51 -3.02
CA LEU A 29 5.39 0.77 -2.64
C LEU A 29 6.42 1.65 -1.92
N THR A 30 7.20 1.10 -0.99
CA THR A 30 8.25 1.83 -0.26
C THR A 30 9.29 2.42 -1.21
N GLU A 31 9.67 1.69 -2.26
CA GLU A 31 10.60 2.16 -3.28
C GLU A 31 10.06 3.33 -4.13
N ARG A 32 8.73 3.47 -4.25
CA ARG A 32 8.06 4.44 -5.15
C ARG A 32 7.41 5.61 -4.41
N VAL A 33 7.25 5.49 -3.09
CA VAL A 33 6.58 6.45 -2.25
C VAL A 33 7.55 6.94 -1.19
N ARG A 34 8.03 8.19 -1.35
CA ARG A 34 8.65 8.91 -0.24
C ARG A 34 7.62 9.18 0.84
N LEU A 35 7.82 8.56 2.00
CA LEU A 35 7.02 8.78 3.20
C LEU A 35 7.63 9.92 4.02
N PRO A 36 6.81 10.76 4.67
CA PRO A 36 7.27 11.61 5.76
C PRO A 36 7.87 10.77 6.91
N GLU A 37 8.82 11.33 7.65
CA GLU A 37 9.53 10.61 8.73
C GLU A 37 8.62 10.02 9.82
N HIS A 38 7.45 10.62 10.03
CA HIS A 38 6.47 10.19 11.03
C HIS A 38 5.45 9.17 10.49
N VAL A 39 5.53 8.76 9.22
CA VAL A 39 4.59 7.82 8.60
C VAL A 39 5.27 6.51 8.31
N VAL A 40 4.71 5.42 8.84
CA VAL A 40 5.13 4.05 8.57
C VAL A 40 4.27 3.47 7.45
N MET A 41 4.90 2.87 6.42
CA MET A 41 4.17 2.31 5.27
C MET A 41 3.13 1.27 5.69
N ASN A 42 3.50 0.35 6.58
CA ASN A 42 2.62 -0.74 7.02
C ASN A 42 1.37 -0.21 7.74
N ASP A 43 1.50 0.83 8.56
CA ASP A 43 0.38 1.42 9.27
C ASP A 43 -0.58 2.09 8.28
N LEU A 44 -0.03 2.83 7.31
CA LEU A 44 -0.81 3.48 6.26
C LEU A 44 -1.56 2.46 5.39
N LEU A 45 -0.92 1.36 5.03
CA LEU A 45 -1.56 0.29 4.25
C LEU A 45 -2.64 -0.43 5.07
N THR A 46 -2.39 -0.67 6.36
CA THR A 46 -3.36 -1.27 7.28
C THR A 46 -4.60 -0.37 7.41
N GLU A 47 -4.40 0.94 7.55
CA GLU A 47 -5.47 1.93 7.55
C GLU A 47 -6.26 1.91 6.23
N MET A 48 -5.59 1.90 5.08
CA MET A 48 -6.26 1.85 3.77
C MET A 48 -7.06 0.56 3.53
N VAL A 49 -6.62 -0.56 4.11
CA VAL A 49 -7.40 -1.82 4.13
C VAL A 49 -8.63 -1.69 5.03
N ALA A 50 -8.48 -1.10 6.22
CA ALA A 50 -9.61 -0.84 7.11
C ALA A 50 -10.65 0.12 6.50
N GLU A 51 -10.19 1.10 5.71
CA GLU A 51 -11.02 2.02 4.93
C GLU A 51 -11.67 1.36 3.69
N LYS A 52 -11.43 0.07 3.43
CA LYS A 52 -11.91 -0.67 2.25
C LYS A 52 -11.48 -0.06 0.92
N ARG A 53 -10.31 0.59 0.88
CA ARG A 53 -9.71 1.12 -0.34
C ARG A 53 -8.78 0.13 -1.00
N LEU A 54 -8.14 -0.70 -0.18
CA LEU A 54 -7.25 -1.77 -0.62
C LEU A 54 -7.75 -3.11 -0.11
N SER A 55 -7.56 -4.16 -0.91
CA SER A 55 -7.62 -5.53 -0.45
C SER A 55 -6.20 -6.00 -0.11
N ARG A 56 -6.07 -6.84 0.91
CA ARG A 56 -4.82 -7.49 1.28
C ARG A 56 -4.97 -8.98 1.03
N SER A 57 -4.03 -9.55 0.28
CA SER A 57 -3.92 -10.99 0.03
C SER A 57 -2.58 -11.49 0.53
N TYR A 58 -2.56 -12.72 1.03
CA TYR A 58 -1.33 -13.39 1.46
C TYR A 58 -0.82 -14.26 0.33
N THR A 59 0.48 -14.20 0.10
CA THR A 59 1.18 -15.04 -0.88
C THR A 59 2.37 -15.70 -0.22
N LEU A 60 2.84 -16.81 -0.79
CA LEU A 60 4.14 -17.37 -0.45
C LEU A 60 5.17 -16.86 -1.45
N LEU A 61 6.33 -16.48 -0.96
CA LEU A 61 7.51 -16.21 -1.78
C LEU A 61 8.08 -17.54 -2.30
N SER A 62 8.97 -17.45 -3.29
CA SER A 62 9.63 -18.62 -3.88
C SER A 62 10.46 -19.43 -2.87
N ASN A 63 10.85 -18.81 -1.75
CA ASN A 63 11.57 -19.46 -0.65
C ASN A 63 10.63 -20.05 0.43
N GLY A 64 9.31 -19.95 0.25
CA GLY A 64 8.31 -20.45 1.20
C GLY A 64 7.92 -19.47 2.30
N ASP A 65 8.50 -18.27 2.34
CA ASP A 65 8.15 -17.28 3.35
C ASP A 65 6.80 -16.61 3.04
N PRO A 66 6.00 -16.30 4.08
CA PRO A 66 4.76 -15.55 3.90
C PRO A 66 5.06 -14.09 3.55
N ASP A 67 4.34 -13.58 2.56
CA ASP A 67 4.33 -12.18 2.18
C ASP A 67 2.89 -11.72 1.93
N CYS A 68 2.71 -10.42 1.73
CA CYS A 68 1.42 -9.83 1.43
C CYS A 68 1.48 -8.92 0.19
N THR A 69 0.41 -8.99 -0.58
CA THR A 69 0.17 -8.11 -1.71
C THR A 69 -1.08 -7.28 -1.49
N TYR A 70 -1.08 -6.09 -2.06
CA TYR A 70 -2.16 -5.12 -1.99
C TYR A 70 -2.69 -4.83 -3.38
N ASP A 71 -4.01 -4.84 -3.51
CA ASP A 71 -4.72 -4.43 -4.72
C ASP A 71 -5.78 -3.37 -4.38
N VAL A 72 -6.24 -2.61 -5.38
CA VAL A 72 -7.28 -1.60 -5.19
C VAL A 72 -8.65 -2.25 -5.28
N ILE A 73 -9.51 -1.97 -4.29
CA ILE A 73 -10.91 -2.36 -4.33
C ILE A 73 -11.63 -1.39 -5.29
N VAL A 74 -12.30 -1.96 -6.31
CA VAL A 74 -13.07 -1.22 -7.32
C VAL A 74 -14.54 -1.21 -6.94
#